data_AF-A0A9D0NV74-F1
#
_entry.id   AF-A0A9D0NV74-F1
#
_cell.length_a   1.000
_cell.length_b   1.000
_cell.length_c   1.000
_cell.angle_alpha   90.00
_cell.angle_beta   90.00
_cell.angle_gamma   90.00
#
_symmetry.space_group_name_H-M   'P 1'
#
loop_
_entity.id
_entity.type
_entity.pdbx_description
1 polymer ?
#
loop_
_entity_poly.entity_id
_entity_poly.type
_entity_poly.pdbx_seq_one_letter_code
_entity_poly.pdbx_strand_id
1 'polypeptide(L)'
;MPSNEDMPQWDVALAALAKEAFHTKNAPLILDDFHDLAREHAIRLDDIMETLFQLVIHGEWKYTDRSGNQQHIDQSTLDSLYVKRRL
;
A
#
# COMPACT_ATOMS: atom_id res chain seq x y z
N MET A 1 8.50 -21.28 21.80
CA MET A 1 8.86 -20.70 20.49
C MET A 1 7.56 -20.18 19.90
N PRO A 2 7.33 -18.86 19.80
CA PRO A 2 6.09 -18.37 19.22
C PRO A 2 6.07 -18.79 17.74
N SER A 3 4.95 -19.36 17.32
CA SER A 3 4.73 -19.86 15.97
C SER A 3 5.04 -18.80 14.92
N ASN A 4 5.77 -19.20 13.87
CA ASN A 4 6.05 -18.42 12.67
C ASN A 4 4.79 -18.28 11.78
N GLU A 5 3.60 -18.35 12.37
CA GLU A 5 2.28 -18.33 11.72
C GLU A 5 1.67 -16.91 11.71
N ASP A 6 2.30 -15.96 12.41
CA ASP A 6 1.85 -14.56 12.52
C ASP A 6 2.76 -13.59 11.74
N MET A 7 3.57 -14.10 10.80
CA MET A 7 4.31 -13.22 9.91
C MET A 7 3.34 -12.62 8.90
N PRO A 8 3.18 -11.28 8.87
CA PRO A 8 2.35 -10.63 7.87
C PRO A 8 2.86 -10.98 6.47
N GLN A 9 1.94 -11.19 5.52
CA GLN A 9 2.28 -11.49 4.13
C GLN A 9 2.84 -10.27 3.38
N TRP A 10 2.96 -9.14 4.07
CA TRP A 10 3.46 -7.88 3.54
C TRP A 10 4.74 -7.46 4.27
N ASP A 11 5.52 -6.63 3.61
CA ASP A 11 6.72 -6.03 4.19
C ASP A 11 6.35 -5.05 5.30
N VAL A 12 6.63 -5.43 6.56
CA VAL A 12 6.35 -4.59 7.74
C VAL A 12 7.08 -3.26 7.66
N ALA A 13 8.29 -3.24 7.07
CA ALA A 13 9.07 -2.02 6.88
C ALA A 13 8.37 -1.06 5.91
N LEU A 14 7.88 -1.55 4.77
CA LEU A 14 7.14 -0.75 3.79
C LEU A 14 5.78 -0.30 4.33
N ALA A 15 5.12 -1.16 5.10
CA ALA A 15 3.88 -0.82 5.79
C ALA A 15 4.09 0.33 6.79
N ALA A 16 5.13 0.24 7.63
CA ALA A 16 5.48 1.28 8.59
C ALA A 16 5.85 2.59 7.88
N LEU A 17 6.62 2.51 6.79
CA LEU A 17 7.01 3.64 5.98
C LEU A 17 5.78 4.37 5.39
N ALA A 18 4.81 3.62 4.85
CA ALA A 18 3.57 4.22 4.35
C ALA A 18 2.71 4.85 5.47
N LYS A 19 2.63 4.22 6.65
CA LYS A 19 1.97 4.81 7.83
C LYS A 19 2.65 6.12 8.21
N GLU A 20 3.96 6.14 8.28
CA GLU A 20 4.74 7.32 8.66
C GLU A 20 4.55 8.47 7.66
N ALA A 21 4.57 8.18 6.36
CA ALA A 21 4.28 9.16 5.32
C ALA A 21 2.87 9.76 5.44
N PHE A 22 1.88 8.92 5.75
CA PHE A 22 0.50 9.37 5.99
C PHE A 22 0.42 10.26 7.23
N HIS A 23 1.09 9.87 8.33
CA HIS A 23 1.17 10.66 9.56
C HIS A 23 1.87 12.01 9.35
N THR A 24 2.96 12.02 8.56
CA THR A 24 3.76 13.21 8.27
C THR A 24 2.98 14.21 7.42
N LYS A 25 2.30 13.72 6.37
CA LYS A 25 1.46 14.55 5.50
C LYS A 25 0.15 14.97 6.16
N ASN A 26 -0.33 14.17 7.12
CA ASN A 26 -1.62 14.32 7.81
C ASN A 26 -2.81 14.46 6.82
N ALA A 27 -2.68 13.82 5.66
CA ALA A 27 -3.64 13.86 4.56
C ALA A 27 -3.58 12.51 3.80
N PRO A 28 -4.65 12.12 3.08
CA PRO A 28 -4.64 10.91 2.26
C PRO A 28 -3.47 10.93 1.27
N LEU A 29 -2.66 9.88 1.31
CA LEU A 29 -1.55 9.69 0.38
C LEU A 29 -2.11 9.42 -1.01
N ILE A 30 -1.65 10.19 -1.98
CA ILE A 30 -1.95 9.95 -3.39
C ILE A 30 -0.80 9.19 -4.04
N LEU A 31 -1.04 8.65 -5.24
CA LEU A 31 -0.03 7.90 -5.99
C LEU A 31 1.29 8.68 -6.15
N ASP A 32 1.20 10.01 -6.29
CA ASP A 32 2.36 10.89 -6.43
C ASP A 32 3.25 10.88 -5.18
N ASP A 33 2.66 10.84 -3.97
CA ASP A 33 3.41 10.75 -2.72
C ASP A 33 4.17 9.42 -2.62
N PHE A 34 3.54 8.33 -3.04
CA PHE A 34 4.21 7.03 -3.06
C PHE A 34 5.35 7.01 -4.09
N HIS A 35 5.20 7.74 -5.20
CA HIS A 35 6.25 7.85 -6.21
C HIS A 35 7.46 8.66 -5.69
N ASP A 36 7.20 9.73 -4.94
CA ASP A 36 8.24 10.53 -4.29
C ASP A 36 8.95 9.72 -3.19
N LEU A 37 8.18 9.02 -2.36
CA LEU A 37 8.69 8.15 -1.30
C LEU A 37 9.48 6.95 -1.83
N ALA A 38 9.02 6.34 -2.92
CA ALA A 38 9.76 5.31 -3.64
C ALA A 38 11.13 5.85 -4.12
N ARG A 39 11.16 7.08 -4.65
CA ARG A 39 12.39 7.72 -5.11
C ARG A 39 13.31 8.09 -3.94
N GLU A 40 12.77 8.62 -2.85
CA GLU A 40 13.51 9.04 -1.66
C GLU A 40 14.19 7.85 -0.97
N HIS A 41 13.47 6.73 -0.83
CA HIS A 41 13.98 5.52 -0.20
C HIS A 41 14.65 4.54 -1.18
N ALA A 42 14.75 4.90 -2.47
CA ALA A 42 15.25 4.04 -3.55
C ALA A 42 14.56 2.66 -3.63
N ILE A 43 13.24 2.63 -3.39
CA ILE A 43 12.39 1.44 -3.41
C ILE A 43 11.54 1.48 -4.68
N ARG A 44 11.15 0.31 -5.21
CA ARG A 44 10.22 0.27 -6.34
C ARG A 44 8.82 0.64 -5.87
N LEU A 45 8.16 1.52 -6.62
CA LEU A 45 6.76 1.84 -6.36
C LEU A 45 5.89 0.58 -6.36
N ASP A 46 6.19 -0.39 -7.24
CA ASP A 46 5.44 -1.64 -7.32
C ASP A 46 5.53 -2.48 -6.04
N ASP A 47 6.68 -2.52 -5.35
CA ASP A 47 6.86 -3.21 -4.04
C ASP A 47 6.06 -2.50 -2.92
N ILE A 48 6.09 -1.16 -2.90
CA ILE A 48 5.30 -0.36 -1.95
C ILE A 48 3.81 -0.59 -2.18
N MET A 49 3.38 -0.53 -3.44
CA MET A 49 1.99 -0.75 -3.81
C MET A 49 1.56 -2.17 -3.46
N GLU A 50 2.36 -3.20 -3.76
CA GLU A 50 2.07 -4.59 -3.40
C GLU A 50 1.83 -4.74 -1.89
N THR A 51 2.72 -4.17 -1.07
CA THR A 51 2.58 -4.13 0.39
C THR A 51 1.29 -3.45 0.82
N LEU A 52 0.98 -2.27 0.26
CA LEU A 52 -0.24 -1.53 0.57
C LEU A 52 -1.49 -2.29 0.19
N PHE A 53 -1.47 -2.98 -0.94
CA PHE A 53 -2.60 -3.78 -1.37
C PHE A 53 -2.81 -4.97 -0.47
N GLN A 54 -1.76 -5.66 -0.04
CA GLN A 54 -1.86 -6.69 1.00
C GLN A 54 -2.50 -6.13 2.27
N LEU A 55 -2.06 -4.97 2.75
CA LEU A 55 -2.69 -4.32 3.90
C LEU A 55 -4.18 -4.04 3.69
N VAL A 56 -4.59 -3.56 2.50
CA VAL A 56 -6.01 -3.29 2.20
C VAL A 56 -6.81 -4.59 2.11
N ILE A 57 -6.28 -5.62 1.45
CA ILE A 57 -6.91 -6.93 1.30
C ILE A 57 -7.12 -7.60 2.67
N HIS A 58 -6.14 -7.46 3.56
CA HIS A 58 -6.19 -7.97 4.93
C HIS A 58 -7.00 -7.07 5.88
N GLY A 59 -7.50 -5.92 5.42
CA GLY A 59 -8.32 -4.99 6.22
C GLY A 59 -7.53 -4.09 7.18
N GLU A 60 -6.20 -4.16 7.16
CA GLU A 60 -5.29 -3.32 7.94
C GLU A 60 -5.19 -1.88 7.38
N TRP A 61 -5.54 -1.69 6.11
CA TRP A 61 -5.60 -0.40 5.46
C TRP A 61 -6.90 -0.19 4.71
N LYS A 62 -7.27 1.08 4.51
CA LYS A 62 -8.48 1.48 3.79
C LYS A 62 -8.09 2.37 2.63
N TYR A 63 -8.38 1.91 1.42
CA TYR A 63 -8.22 2.74 0.24
C TYR A 63 -9.42 3.68 0.11
N THR A 64 -9.16 4.97 -0.06
CA THR A 64 -10.16 6.00 -0.35
C THR A 64 -9.88 6.60 -1.72
N ASP A 65 -10.92 6.74 -2.53
CA ASP A 65 -10.82 7.44 -3.80
C ASP A 65 -10.67 8.96 -3.58
N ARG A 66 -10.31 9.70 -4.64
CA ARG A 66 -10.25 11.18 -4.67
C ARG A 66 -11.54 11.85 -4.20
N SER A 67 -12.67 11.14 -4.29
CA SER A 67 -13.97 11.60 -3.80
C SER A 67 -14.16 11.43 -2.29
N GLY A 68 -13.17 10.88 -1.57
CA GLY A 68 -13.27 10.54 -0.14
C GLY A 68 -14.05 9.26 0.15
N ASN A 69 -14.54 8.57 -0.89
CA ASN A 69 -15.27 7.32 -0.73
C ASN A 69 -14.30 6.18 -0.47
N GLN A 70 -14.52 5.42 0.62
CA GLN A 70 -13.83 4.15 0.80
C GLN A 70 -14.17 3.23 -0.37
N GLN A 71 -13.14 2.67 -0.99
CA GLN A 71 -13.27 1.65 -2.01
C GLN A 71 -12.71 0.35 -1.43
N HIS A 72 -13.49 -0.72 -1.58
CA HIS A 72 -13.02 -2.04 -1.22
C HIS A 72 -12.10 -2.51 -2.36
N ILE A 73 -10.83 -2.75 -2.04
CA ILE A 73 -9.89 -3.34 -3.00
C ILE A 73 -9.67 -4.79 -2.59
N ASP A 74 -10.12 -5.69 -3.44
CA ASP A 74 -9.86 -7.13 -3.36
C ASP A 74 -8.71 -7.54 -4.31
N GLN A 75 -8.23 -8.78 -4.19
CA GLN A 75 -7.17 -9.32 -5.05
C GLN A 75 -7.51 -9.26 -6.55
N SER A 76 -8.78 -9.38 -6.94
CA SER A 76 -9.18 -9.29 -8.36
C SER A 76 -9.07 -7.85 -8.88
N THR A 77 -9.35 -6.88 -8.00
CA THR A 77 -9.13 -5.46 -8.28
C THR A 77 -7.64 -5.15 -8.40
N LEU A 78 -6.80 -5.73 -7.53
CA LEU A 78 -5.35 -5.64 -7.63
C LEU A 78 -4.83 -6.19 -8.95
N ASP A 79 -5.20 -7.43 -9.28
CA ASP A 79 -4.83 -8.09 -10.53
C ASP A 79 -5.29 -7.24 -11.72
N SER A 80 -6.52 -6.72 -11.73
CA SER A 80 -6.99 -5.84 -12.81
C SER A 80 -6.20 -4.54 -12.93
N LEU A 81 -5.73 -3.96 -11.83
CA LEU A 81 -4.93 -2.72 -11.82
C LEU A 81 -3.49 -2.96 -12.26
N TYR A 82 -2.88 -4.09 -11.85
CA TYR A 82 -1.53 -4.50 -12.26
C TYR A 82 -1.49 -5.06 -13.68
N VAL A 83 -2.47 -5.88 -14.07
CA VAL A 83 -2.60 -6.43 -15.43
C VAL A 83 -2.88 -5.33 -16.45
N LYS A 84 -3.62 -4.28 -16.09
CA LYS A 84 -3.78 -3.09 -16.94
C LYS A 84 -2.59 -2.14 -16.91
N ARG A 85 -1.60 -2.36 -16.04
CA ARG A 85 -0.36 -1.56 -15.96
C ARG A 85 0.66 -2.04 -16.99
N ARG A 86 0.36 -1.70 -18.23
CA ARG A 86 1.37 -1.17 -19.15
C ARG A 86 1.58 0.30 -18.76
N LEU A 87 2.31 0.52 -17.66
CA LEU A 87 2.89 1.84 -17.32
C LEU A 87 4.13 2.06 -18.19
#